data_AF-A0A7S3AGN6-F1
#
_entry.id   AF-A0A7S3AGN6-F1
#
_cell.length_a   1.000
_cell.length_b   1.000
_cell.length_c   1.000
_cell.angle_alpha   90.00
_cell.angle_beta   90.00
_cell.angle_gamma   90.00
#
_symmetry.space_group_name_H-M   'P 1'
#
loop_
_entity.id
_entity.type
_entity.pdbx_description
1 polymer ?
#
loop_
_entity_poly.entity_id
_entity_poly.type
_entity_poly.pdbx_seq_one_letter_code
_entity_poly.pdbx_strand_id
1 'polypeptide(L)'
;VVGSGVWVFGTAVMGEPLTARAARVAAIRALPAESQALLAEVGEIVKSGQKDAAERESDCTRVREILALGAPGVGPDARYDFGQSLLCLSLHYDFGHPPQMLAVVMEAAAASERVFLKNLLNEPSNEVDGEHILDVVATLAALEVDPHMTEKGACLCAAGADLHAHESATETDRSRLSANSPKVRSPIRSPVRSPSGREYAAISPSRAG
;
A
#
# COMPACT_ATOMS: atom_id res chain seq x y z
N VAL A 1 33.79 16.00 -26.40
CA VAL A 1 34.28 14.75 -25.76
C VAL A 1 33.85 14.79 -24.31
N VAL A 2 32.84 13.98 -24.00
CA VAL A 2 32.34 13.49 -22.70
C VAL A 2 32.48 14.45 -21.50
N GLY A 3 31.40 15.18 -21.21
CA GLY A 3 31.20 15.79 -19.90
C GLY A 3 30.71 14.72 -18.93
N SER A 4 31.57 14.34 -17.98
CA SER A 4 31.20 13.49 -16.85
C SER A 4 30.17 14.21 -15.97
N GLY A 5 28.88 13.98 -16.26
CA GLY A 5 27.78 14.30 -15.35
C GLY A 5 27.76 13.28 -14.23
N VAL A 6 28.48 13.55 -13.14
CA VAL A 6 28.25 12.89 -11.87
C VAL A 6 26.92 13.44 -11.34
N TRP A 7 25.85 12.66 -11.51
CA TRP A 7 24.58 12.95 -10.86
C TRP A 7 24.65 12.45 -9.42
N VAL A 8 25.01 13.36 -8.51
CA VAL A 8 24.83 13.14 -7.08
C VAL A 8 23.35 13.40 -6.78
N PHE A 9 22.51 12.37 -6.85
CA PHE A 9 21.21 12.40 -6.19
C PHE A 9 21.44 12.17 -4.70
N GLY A 10 21.80 13.26 -4.04
CA GLY A 10 22.10 13.29 -2.62
C GLY A 10 22.31 14.73 -2.18
N THR A 11 21.24 15.40 -1.77
CA THR A 11 20.96 15.70 -0.35
C THR A 11 19.95 16.84 -0.26
N ALA A 12 18.71 16.50 0.08
CA ALA A 12 17.93 17.23 1.09
C ALA A 12 16.80 16.31 1.59
N VAL A 13 17.15 15.24 2.31
CA VAL A 13 16.19 14.70 3.28
C VAL A 13 16.00 15.79 4.32
N MET A 14 14.98 16.64 4.13
CA MET A 14 14.43 17.49 5.18
C MET A 14 14.21 16.56 6.38
N GLY A 15 15.05 16.75 7.40
CA GLY A 15 15.38 15.76 8.40
C GLY A 15 14.14 15.06 8.91
N GLU A 16 13.99 13.80 8.53
CA GLU A 16 12.98 12.97 9.12
C GLU A 16 13.21 12.98 10.64
N PRO A 17 12.19 13.27 11.46
CA PRO A 17 12.40 13.41 12.89
C PRO A 17 13.07 12.13 13.40
N LEU A 18 14.13 12.28 14.20
CA LEU A 18 14.93 11.16 14.73
C LEU A 18 14.05 10.08 15.38
N THR A 19 12.86 10.47 15.86
CA THR A 19 11.81 9.59 16.38
C THR A 19 11.21 8.65 15.34
N ALA A 20 10.97 9.10 14.11
CA ALA A 20 10.45 8.27 13.01
C ALA A 20 11.50 7.24 12.55
N ARG A 21 12.77 7.67 12.42
CA ARG A 21 13.89 6.77 12.13
C ARG A 21 14.06 5.71 13.23
N ALA A 22 14.02 6.12 14.50
CA ALA A 22 14.11 5.20 15.63
C ALA A 22 12.93 4.22 15.68
N ALA A 23 11.70 4.69 15.40
CA ALA A 23 10.51 3.85 15.34
C ALA A 23 10.60 2.78 14.24
N ARG A 24 11.14 3.12 13.06
CA ARG A 24 11.37 2.13 11.99
C ARG A 24 12.42 1.10 12.35
N VAL A 25 13.54 1.53 12.93
CA VAL A 25 14.58 0.60 13.40
C VAL A 25 14.01 -0.34 14.47
N ALA A 26 13.15 0.16 15.36
CA ALA A 26 12.44 -0.67 16.33
C ALA A 26 11.46 -1.65 15.67
N ALA A 27 10.71 -1.21 14.65
CA ALA A 27 9.79 -2.05 13.89
C ALA A 27 10.52 -3.19 13.16
N ILE A 28 11.63 -2.89 12.48
CA ILE A 28 12.47 -3.90 11.81
C ILE A 28 13.04 -4.88 12.84
N ARG A 29 13.56 -4.39 13.96
CA ARG A 29 14.09 -5.26 15.04
C ARG A 29 13.02 -6.11 15.72
N ALA A 30 11.76 -5.70 15.65
CA ALA A 30 10.63 -6.47 16.16
C ALA A 30 10.18 -7.59 15.20
N LEU A 31 10.64 -7.59 13.94
CA LEU A 31 10.36 -8.67 13.00
C LEU A 31 11.07 -9.96 13.42
N PRO A 32 10.53 -11.14 13.04
CA PRO A 32 11.27 -12.40 13.17
C PRO A 32 12.65 -12.31 12.49
N ALA A 33 13.66 -13.00 13.03
CA ALA A 33 15.01 -12.97 12.47
C ALA A 33 15.06 -13.39 11.00
N GLU A 34 14.21 -14.35 10.61
CA GLU A 34 14.06 -14.78 9.21
C GLU A 34 13.54 -13.65 8.31
N SER A 35 12.50 -12.92 8.74
CA SER A 35 12.01 -11.73 8.02
C SER A 35 13.07 -10.63 7.93
N GLN A 36 13.86 -10.42 8.99
CA GLN A 36 14.95 -9.44 8.97
C GLN A 36 16.02 -9.82 7.94
N ALA A 37 16.37 -11.11 7.85
CA ALA A 37 17.33 -11.60 6.86
C ALA A 37 16.82 -11.43 5.43
N LEU A 38 15.54 -11.76 5.17
CA LEU A 38 14.91 -11.55 3.86
C LEU A 38 14.83 -10.07 3.48
N LEU A 39 14.50 -9.20 4.44
CA LEU A 39 14.49 -7.76 4.21
C LEU A 39 15.89 -7.23 3.89
N ALA A 40 16.92 -7.69 4.60
CA ALA A 40 18.30 -7.33 4.30
C ALA A 40 18.73 -7.84 2.91
N GLU A 41 18.37 -9.07 2.55
CA GLU A 41 18.67 -9.66 1.25
C GLU A 41 18.04 -8.86 0.09
N VAL A 42 16.75 -8.55 0.17
CA VAL A 42 16.10 -7.71 -0.85
C VAL A 42 16.76 -6.33 -0.90
N GLY A 43 17.10 -5.75 0.25
CA GLY A 43 17.82 -4.47 0.33
C GLY A 43 19.16 -4.49 -0.39
N GLU A 44 19.93 -5.58 -0.28
CA GLU A 44 21.19 -5.75 -1.02
C GLU A 44 20.97 -5.96 -2.53
N ILE A 45 19.93 -6.71 -2.91
CA ILE A 45 19.60 -6.94 -4.32
C ILE A 45 19.26 -5.61 -5.01
N VAL A 46 18.41 -4.79 -4.39
CA VAL A 46 17.92 -3.55 -5.02
C VAL A 46 18.87 -2.35 -4.87
N LYS A 47 20.02 -2.52 -4.17
CA LYS A 47 21.06 -1.49 -4.15
C LYS A 47 21.59 -1.26 -5.56
N SER A 48 21.64 0.02 -5.95
CA SER A 48 22.06 0.43 -7.28
C SER A 48 23.52 0.04 -7.54
N GLY A 49 23.74 -0.71 -8.61
CA GLY A 49 25.05 -1.06 -9.17
C GLY A 49 24.89 -1.32 -10.66
N GLN A 50 25.99 -1.26 -11.43
CA GLN A 50 25.94 -1.72 -12.82
C GLN A 50 25.76 -3.23 -12.82
N LYS A 51 24.57 -3.68 -13.24
CA LYS A 51 24.22 -5.09 -13.37
C LYS A 51 23.93 -5.44 -14.82
N ASP A 52 24.45 -6.58 -15.26
CA ASP A 52 24.15 -7.09 -16.59
C ASP A 52 22.72 -7.69 -16.66
N ALA A 53 22.30 -8.10 -17.86
CA ALA A 53 20.95 -8.62 -18.05
C ALA A 53 20.69 -9.94 -17.29
N ALA A 54 21.71 -10.80 -17.15
CA ALA A 54 21.58 -12.09 -16.49
C ALA A 54 21.52 -11.92 -14.96
N GLU A 55 22.32 -11.02 -14.41
CA GLU A 55 22.26 -10.62 -13.01
C GLU A 55 20.88 -10.04 -12.66
N ARG A 56 20.34 -9.17 -13.53
CA ARG A 56 18.99 -8.62 -13.31
C ARG A 56 17.89 -9.65 -13.35
N GLU A 57 17.97 -10.61 -14.28
CA GLU A 57 17.02 -11.71 -14.35
C GLU A 57 17.07 -12.59 -13.09
N SER A 58 18.28 -12.90 -12.62
CA SER A 58 18.51 -13.64 -11.38
C SER A 58 17.96 -12.88 -10.16
N ASP A 59 18.25 -11.59 -10.05
CA ASP A 59 17.77 -10.72 -8.98
C ASP A 59 16.23 -10.64 -8.95
N CYS A 60 15.60 -10.40 -10.11
CA CYS A 60 14.15 -10.34 -10.23
C CYS A 60 13.50 -11.66 -9.84
N THR A 61 14.11 -12.79 -10.23
CA THR A 61 13.65 -14.12 -9.83
C THR A 61 13.73 -14.29 -8.32
N ARG A 62 14.85 -13.90 -7.72
CA ARG A 62 15.05 -14.02 -6.27
C ARG A 62 14.10 -13.14 -5.47
N VAL A 63 13.91 -11.88 -5.88
CA VAL A 63 12.95 -10.97 -5.23
C VAL A 63 11.52 -11.51 -5.35
N ARG A 64 11.14 -12.05 -6.52
CA ARG A 64 9.83 -12.68 -6.70
C ARG A 64 9.61 -13.85 -5.73
N GLU A 65 10.61 -14.71 -5.57
CA GLU A 65 10.55 -15.82 -4.60
C GLU A 65 10.38 -15.32 -3.17
N ILE A 66 11.15 -14.32 -2.77
CA ILE A 66 11.10 -13.76 -1.41
C ILE A 66 9.72 -13.14 -1.13
N LEU A 67 9.17 -12.36 -2.06
CA LEU A 67 7.85 -11.74 -1.92
C LEU A 67 6.73 -12.80 -1.87
N ALA A 68 6.87 -13.90 -2.62
CA ALA A 68 5.92 -15.00 -2.60
C ALA A 68 5.88 -15.77 -1.26
N LEU A 69 6.91 -15.67 -0.41
CA LEU A 69 6.90 -16.26 0.93
C LEU A 69 5.88 -15.58 1.86
N GLY A 70 5.47 -14.34 1.57
CA GLY A 70 4.56 -13.58 2.43
C GLY A 70 5.11 -13.35 3.85
N ALA A 71 6.43 -13.26 3.99
CA ALA A 71 7.08 -13.08 5.28
C ALA A 71 6.64 -11.75 5.92
N PRO A 72 6.30 -11.71 7.22
CA PRO A 72 5.87 -10.49 7.88
C PRO A 72 6.89 -9.37 7.73
N GLY A 73 6.43 -8.18 7.29
CA GLY A 73 7.28 -7.01 7.10
C GLY A 73 8.15 -7.04 5.84
N VAL A 74 8.00 -8.05 4.98
CA VAL A 74 8.66 -8.12 3.67
C VAL A 74 7.58 -8.03 2.60
N GLY A 75 7.63 -6.98 1.79
CA GLY A 75 6.58 -6.67 0.83
C GLY A 75 6.89 -5.44 -0.02
N PRO A 76 6.03 -5.12 -1.00
CA PRO A 76 6.20 -3.95 -1.87
C PRO A 76 6.24 -2.59 -1.13
N ASP A 77 5.62 -2.51 0.05
CA ASP A 77 5.60 -1.36 0.95
C ASP A 77 6.73 -1.37 1.98
N ALA A 78 7.46 -2.48 2.07
CA ALA A 78 8.53 -2.60 3.04
C ALA A 78 9.54 -1.48 2.81
N ARG A 79 9.95 -0.87 3.91
CA ARG A 79 10.89 0.26 3.88
C ARG A 79 12.28 -0.23 4.20
N TYR A 80 13.21 0.09 3.31
CA TYR A 80 14.60 -0.31 3.39
C TYR A 80 15.45 0.86 3.90
N ASP A 81 16.78 0.76 3.74
CA ASP A 81 17.72 1.79 4.12
C ASP A 81 17.25 3.17 3.60
N PHE A 82 17.31 4.19 4.48
CA PHE A 82 16.82 5.56 4.22
C PHE A 82 15.29 5.74 4.10
N GLY A 83 14.49 4.70 4.35
CA GLY A 83 13.03 4.81 4.41
C GLY A 83 12.33 4.73 3.06
N GLN A 84 13.06 4.41 1.99
CA GLN A 84 12.51 4.19 0.66
C GLN A 84 11.74 2.86 0.62
N SER A 85 10.58 2.86 -0.03
CA SER A 85 9.83 1.63 -0.28
C SER A 85 10.50 0.77 -1.35
N LEU A 86 10.17 -0.52 -1.40
CA LEU A 86 10.62 -1.40 -2.48
C LEU A 86 10.20 -0.87 -3.85
N LEU A 87 9.01 -0.25 -3.93
CA LEU A 87 8.52 0.38 -5.14
C LEU A 87 9.46 1.50 -5.63
N CYS A 88 9.87 2.43 -4.76
CA CYS A 88 10.84 3.46 -5.13
C CYS A 88 12.19 2.87 -5.55
N LEU A 89 12.66 1.85 -4.82
CA LEU A 89 13.94 1.21 -5.11
C LEU A 89 13.91 0.47 -6.45
N SER A 90 12.78 -0.11 -6.84
CA SER A 90 12.63 -0.75 -8.15
C SER A 90 12.80 0.20 -9.33
N LEU A 91 12.36 1.46 -9.19
CA LEU A 91 12.56 2.49 -10.23
C LEU A 91 14.03 2.85 -10.39
N HIS A 92 14.76 2.95 -9.28
CA HIS A 92 16.21 3.20 -9.30
C HIS A 92 16.97 2.00 -9.85
N TYR A 93 16.57 0.79 -9.48
CA TYR A 93 17.16 -0.45 -9.97
C TYR A 93 17.03 -0.57 -11.50
N ASP A 94 15.85 -0.26 -12.04
CA ASP A 94 15.57 -0.32 -13.48
C ASP A 94 16.10 0.92 -14.23
N PHE A 95 16.84 1.84 -13.62
CA PHE A 95 17.26 3.08 -14.28
C PHE A 95 18.09 2.81 -15.56
N GLY A 96 17.64 3.35 -16.70
CA GLY A 96 18.24 3.10 -18.01
C GLY A 96 17.95 1.71 -18.59
N HIS A 97 17.01 0.97 -17.99
CA HIS A 97 16.64 -0.39 -18.36
C HIS A 97 15.10 -0.57 -18.38
N PRO A 98 14.58 -1.62 -19.06
CA PRO A 98 13.17 -1.98 -19.00
C PRO A 98 12.69 -2.25 -17.56
N PRO A 99 11.39 -2.07 -17.25
CA PRO A 99 10.82 -2.15 -15.90
C PRO A 99 10.72 -3.59 -15.35
N GLN A 100 11.82 -4.31 -15.24
CA GLN A 100 11.82 -5.72 -14.82
C GLN A 100 11.55 -5.87 -13.32
N MET A 101 12.31 -5.16 -12.47
CA MET A 101 12.10 -5.21 -11.03
C MET A 101 10.79 -4.53 -10.64
N LEU A 102 10.46 -3.41 -11.28
CA LEU A 102 9.18 -2.74 -11.08
C LEU A 102 8.01 -3.69 -11.37
N ALA A 103 8.05 -4.45 -12.47
CA ALA A 103 7.01 -5.43 -12.78
C ALA A 103 6.86 -6.49 -11.67
N VAL A 104 7.97 -7.02 -11.13
CA VAL A 104 7.94 -7.98 -10.00
C VAL A 104 7.26 -7.38 -8.78
N VAL A 105 7.59 -6.14 -8.43
CA VAL A 105 7.01 -5.45 -7.27
C VAL A 105 5.51 -5.19 -7.49
N MET A 106 5.10 -4.79 -8.69
CA MET A 106 3.69 -4.57 -9.02
C MET A 106 2.88 -5.86 -9.04
N GLU A 107 3.44 -6.96 -9.54
CA GLU A 107 2.84 -8.30 -9.46
C GLU A 107 2.60 -8.72 -8.01
N ALA A 108 3.60 -8.56 -7.15
CA ALA A 108 3.48 -8.87 -5.72
C ALA A 108 2.48 -7.94 -5.01
N ALA A 109 2.42 -6.67 -5.39
CA ALA A 109 1.46 -5.71 -4.83
C ALA A 109 0.03 -6.00 -5.26
N ALA A 110 -0.18 -6.50 -6.49
CA ALA A 110 -1.49 -6.94 -6.97
C ALA A 110 -1.94 -8.26 -6.33
N ALA A 111 -0.99 -9.14 -5.98
CA ALA A 111 -1.26 -10.35 -5.21
C ALA A 111 -1.57 -10.05 -3.73
N SER A 112 -1.01 -8.98 -3.19
CA SER A 112 -1.33 -8.44 -1.86
C SER A 112 -2.68 -7.70 -1.93
N GLU A 113 -3.49 -7.74 -0.86
CA GLU A 113 -4.86 -7.22 -0.85
C GLU A 113 -5.00 -5.85 -1.54
N ARG A 114 -5.93 -5.67 -2.50
CA ARG A 114 -5.96 -4.46 -3.36
C ARG A 114 -5.97 -3.09 -2.65
N VAL A 115 -6.49 -3.01 -1.43
CA VAL A 115 -6.42 -1.78 -0.59
C VAL A 115 -4.96 -1.34 -0.39
N PHE A 116 -4.06 -2.31 -0.29
CA PHE A 116 -2.62 -2.12 -0.24
C PHE A 116 -2.09 -1.42 -1.49
N LEU A 117 -2.42 -1.90 -2.68
CA LEU A 117 -1.95 -1.31 -3.94
C LEU A 117 -2.41 0.15 -4.08
N LYS A 118 -3.64 0.45 -3.63
CA LYS A 118 -4.16 1.83 -3.58
C LYS A 118 -3.33 2.71 -2.65
N ASN A 119 -3.05 2.22 -1.44
CA ASN A 119 -2.26 2.96 -0.46
C ASN A 119 -0.82 3.12 -0.93
N LEU A 120 -0.23 2.09 -1.54
CA LEU A 120 1.11 2.11 -2.09
C LEU A 120 1.25 3.18 -3.20
N LEU A 121 0.30 3.27 -4.14
CA LEU A 121 0.39 4.27 -5.20
C LEU A 121 0.11 5.70 -4.75
N ASN A 122 -0.60 5.90 -3.63
CA ASN A 122 -1.02 7.22 -3.13
C ASN A 122 -0.34 7.62 -1.81
N GLU A 123 0.58 6.81 -1.28
CA GLU A 123 1.22 7.10 0.01
C GLU A 123 2.16 8.31 -0.13
N PRO A 124 2.07 9.30 0.77
CA PRO A 124 3.02 10.43 0.83
C PRO A 124 4.46 9.95 1.06
N SER A 125 4.64 8.79 1.68
CA SER A 125 5.95 8.16 1.88
C SER A 125 6.58 7.57 0.63
N ASN A 126 5.83 7.46 -0.47
CA ASN A 126 6.36 7.15 -1.79
C ASN A 126 6.67 8.41 -2.59
N GLU A 127 6.80 9.54 -1.89
CA GLU A 127 7.40 10.74 -2.45
C GLU A 127 8.91 10.53 -2.65
N VAL A 128 9.40 10.81 -3.85
CA VAL A 128 10.82 11.01 -4.10
C VAL A 128 11.04 12.52 -4.12
N ASP A 129 11.85 13.02 -3.19
CA ASP A 129 12.10 14.46 -3.02
C ASP A 129 10.85 15.34 -2.81
N GLY A 130 9.77 14.77 -2.27
CA GLY A 130 8.50 15.48 -2.02
C GLY A 130 7.50 15.43 -3.19
N GLU A 131 7.80 14.71 -4.26
CA GLU A 131 6.92 14.50 -5.41
C GLU A 131 6.39 13.06 -5.42
N HIS A 132 5.08 12.89 -5.64
CA HIS A 132 4.48 11.55 -5.73
C HIS A 132 5.13 10.74 -6.85
N ILE A 133 5.26 9.42 -6.65
CA ILE A 133 5.95 8.52 -7.59
C ILE A 133 5.42 8.60 -9.04
N LEU A 134 4.12 8.88 -9.22
CA LEU A 134 3.53 9.10 -10.54
C LEU A 134 3.96 10.43 -11.17
N ASP A 135 4.11 11.47 -10.37
CA ASP A 135 4.61 12.79 -10.80
C ASP A 135 6.09 12.70 -11.15
N VAL A 136 6.89 11.95 -10.36
CA VAL A 136 8.30 11.69 -10.64
C VAL A 136 8.48 10.98 -11.97
N VAL A 137 7.69 9.92 -12.23
CA VAL A 137 7.75 9.19 -13.50
C VAL A 137 7.29 10.07 -14.66
N ALA A 138 6.24 10.88 -14.49
CA ALA A 138 5.78 11.82 -15.50
C ALA A 138 6.83 12.90 -15.82
N THR A 139 7.48 13.46 -14.80
CA THR A 139 8.56 14.45 -14.93
C THR A 139 9.79 13.85 -15.61
N LEU A 140 10.23 12.66 -15.18
CA LEU A 140 11.38 11.98 -15.78
C LEU A 140 11.11 11.54 -17.23
N ALA A 141 9.88 11.14 -17.55
CA ALA A 141 9.47 10.87 -18.93
C ALA A 141 9.52 12.13 -19.79
N ALA A 142 9.04 13.28 -19.27
CA ALA A 142 9.06 14.55 -19.99
C ALA A 142 10.49 15.10 -20.20
N LEU A 143 11.42 14.77 -19.30
CA LEU A 143 12.82 15.17 -19.38
C LEU A 143 13.69 14.22 -20.23
N GLU A 144 13.11 13.14 -20.77
CA GLU A 144 13.81 12.11 -21.58
C GLU A 144 15.09 11.55 -20.91
N VAL A 145 15.12 11.54 -19.56
CA VAL A 145 16.31 11.13 -18.78
C VAL A 145 16.55 9.62 -18.90
N ASP A 146 15.48 8.84 -19.05
CA ASP A 146 15.53 7.40 -19.20
C ASP A 146 14.56 6.97 -20.33
N PRO A 147 15.05 6.27 -21.38
CA PRO A 147 14.24 5.88 -22.54
C PRO A 147 13.09 4.94 -22.18
N HIS A 148 13.15 4.27 -21.03
CA HIS A 148 12.14 3.32 -20.57
C HIS A 148 11.11 3.92 -19.60
N MET A 149 11.12 5.24 -19.37
CA MET A 149 10.16 5.89 -18.46
C MET A 149 8.71 5.76 -18.93
N THR A 150 8.48 5.71 -20.25
CA THR A 150 7.13 5.45 -20.79
C THR A 150 6.65 4.05 -20.42
N GLU A 151 7.53 3.03 -20.48
CA GLU A 151 7.20 1.65 -20.11
C GLU A 151 6.96 1.52 -18.60
N LYS A 152 7.78 2.20 -17.77
CA LYS A 152 7.59 2.28 -16.32
C LYS A 152 6.26 2.94 -15.95
N GLY A 153 5.93 4.05 -16.60
CA GLY A 153 4.64 4.72 -16.46
C GLY A 153 3.47 3.82 -16.85
N ALA A 154 3.59 3.08 -17.96
CA ALA A 154 2.58 2.12 -18.37
C ALA A 154 2.38 0.99 -17.34
N CYS A 155 3.46 0.48 -16.74
CA CYS A 155 3.40 -0.54 -15.69
C CYS A 155 2.63 -0.04 -14.46
N LEU A 156 2.92 1.17 -13.99
CA LEU A 156 2.21 1.80 -12.86
C LEU A 156 0.74 2.09 -13.18
N CYS A 157 0.47 2.63 -14.36
CA CYS A 157 -0.89 2.92 -14.82
C CYS A 157 -1.75 1.66 -14.97
N ALA A 158 -1.19 0.56 -15.48
CA ALA A 158 -1.91 -0.71 -15.61
C ALA A 158 -2.36 -1.22 -14.24
N ALA A 159 -1.48 -1.18 -13.24
CA ALA A 159 -1.82 -1.56 -11.88
C ALA A 159 -2.87 -0.64 -11.25
N GLY A 160 -2.82 0.67 -11.53
CA GLY A 160 -3.86 1.62 -11.10
C GLY A 160 -5.21 1.39 -11.79
N ALA A 161 -5.23 1.05 -13.08
CA ALA A 161 -6.44 0.76 -13.84
C ALA A 161 -7.15 -0.50 -13.32
N ASP A 162 -6.39 -1.56 -13.00
CA ASP A 162 -6.91 -2.79 -12.41
C ASP A 162 -7.56 -2.55 -11.03
N LEU A 163 -7.04 -1.58 -10.28
CA LEU A 163 -7.62 -1.13 -9.03
C LEU A 163 -9.00 -0.49 -9.25
N HIS A 164 -9.07 0.47 -10.18
CA HIS A 164 -10.31 1.21 -10.50
C HIS A 164 -11.42 0.29 -11.06
N ALA A 165 -11.05 -0.66 -11.93
CA ALA A 165 -12.00 -1.63 -12.50
C ALA A 165 -12.68 -2.48 -11.42
N HIS A 166 -11.93 -2.87 -10.39
CA HIS A 166 -12.46 -3.66 -9.28
C HIS A 166 -13.31 -2.86 -8.32
N GLU A 167 -12.92 -1.62 -7.98
CA GLU A 167 -13.77 -0.73 -7.19
C GLU A 167 -15.13 -0.55 -7.86
N SER A 168 -15.14 -0.29 -9.18
CA SER A 168 -16.35 -0.17 -9.99
C SER A 168 -17.21 -1.45 -9.97
N ALA A 169 -16.59 -2.63 -10.03
CA ALA A 169 -17.29 -3.91 -9.95
C ALA A 169 -17.93 -4.12 -8.56
N THR A 170 -17.20 -3.85 -7.48
CA THR A 170 -17.71 -4.00 -6.10
C THR A 170 -18.82 -2.99 -5.76
N GLU A 171 -18.75 -1.77 -6.29
CA GLU A 171 -19.78 -0.75 -6.12
C GLU A 171 -21.06 -1.11 -6.88
N THR A 172 -20.91 -1.68 -8.08
CA THR A 172 -22.04 -2.20 -8.86
C THR A 172 -22.74 -3.35 -8.11
N ASP A 173 -21.97 -4.23 -7.49
CA ASP A 173 -22.52 -5.38 -6.75
C ASP A 173 -23.21 -4.96 -5.42
N ARG A 174 -22.63 -3.99 -4.70
CA ARG A 174 -23.30 -3.36 -3.53
C ARG A 174 -24.60 -2.67 -3.91
N SER A 175 -24.60 -1.93 -5.02
CA SER A 175 -25.77 -1.27 -5.56
C SER A 175 -26.88 -2.26 -5.93
N ARG A 176 -26.52 -3.44 -6.47
CA ARG A 176 -27.46 -4.53 -6.78
C ARG A 176 -28.02 -5.21 -5.51
N LEU A 177 -27.20 -5.42 -4.49
CA LEU A 177 -27.63 -5.99 -3.20
C LEU A 177 -28.53 -5.02 -2.41
N SER A 178 -28.25 -3.72 -2.47
CA SER A 178 -29.09 -2.66 -1.89
C SER A 178 -30.44 -2.57 -2.61
N ALA A 179 -30.46 -2.64 -3.95
CA ALA A 179 -31.69 -2.59 -4.73
C ALA A 179 -32.61 -3.82 -4.56
N ASN A 180 -32.04 -4.98 -4.23
CA ASN A 180 -32.80 -6.22 -3.98
C ASN A 180 -33.08 -6.50 -2.50
N SER A 181 -32.78 -5.56 -1.60
CA SER A 181 -33.17 -5.70 -0.19
C SER A 181 -34.70 -5.68 -0.08
N PRO A 182 -35.33 -6.74 0.48
CA PRO A 182 -36.79 -6.76 0.63
C PRO A 182 -37.18 -5.60 1.53
N LYS A 183 -38.04 -4.69 1.04
CA LYS A 183 -38.70 -3.67 1.86
C LYS A 183 -39.43 -4.39 2.99
N VAL A 184 -38.82 -4.44 4.17
CA VAL A 184 -39.45 -4.92 5.39
C VAL A 184 -40.63 -3.99 5.64
N ARG A 185 -41.84 -4.43 5.27
CA ARG A 185 -43.08 -3.77 5.65
C ARG A 185 -43.10 -3.75 7.17
N SER A 186 -43.01 -2.55 7.73
CA SER A 186 -43.11 -2.31 9.17
C SER A 186 -44.37 -3.00 9.70
N PRO A 187 -44.30 -3.74 10.83
CA PRO A 187 -45.47 -4.38 11.37
C PRO A 187 -46.44 -3.31 11.88
N ILE A 188 -47.68 -3.38 11.36
CA ILE A 188 -48.82 -2.58 11.81
C ILE A 188 -49.02 -2.87 13.31
N ARG A 189 -48.79 -1.85 14.15
CA ARG A 189 -49.07 -1.91 15.60
C ARG A 189 -50.55 -2.21 15.81
N SER A 190 -50.86 -3.39 16.35
CA SER A 190 -52.17 -3.69 16.95
C SER A 190 -52.11 -3.41 18.46
N PRO A 191 -53.19 -2.91 19.07
CA PRO A 191 -53.20 -2.49 20.47
C PRO A 191 -53.23 -3.69 21.42
N VAL A 192 -52.37 -3.66 22.43
CA VAL A 192 -52.25 -4.63 23.52
C VAL A 192 -53.49 -4.54 24.42
N ARG A 193 -54.24 -5.63 24.55
CA ARG A 193 -55.26 -5.82 25.60
C ARG A 193 -54.60 -6.53 26.78
N SER A 194 -54.42 -5.83 27.91
CA SER A 194 -54.01 -6.40 29.19
C SER A 194 -55.16 -7.15 29.86
N PRO A 195 -54.94 -8.36 30.42
CA PRO A 195 -55.89 -9.01 31.32
C PRO A 195 -55.23 -9.25 32.69
N SER A 196 -55.44 -8.35 33.64
CA SER A 196 -55.30 -8.68 35.07
C SER A 196 -55.95 -7.60 35.93
N GLY A 197 -57.27 -7.67 36.03
CA GLY A 197 -57.98 -7.06 37.15
C GLY A 197 -57.66 -7.82 38.43
N ARG A 198 -56.84 -7.23 39.29
CA ARG A 198 -56.88 -7.48 40.73
C ARG A 198 -56.79 -6.15 41.45
N GLU A 199 -57.93 -5.79 42.01
CA GLU A 199 -58.12 -4.70 42.97
C GLU A 199 -57.23 -4.97 44.19
N TYR A 200 -56.43 -3.98 44.57
CA TYR A 200 -55.94 -3.86 45.94
C TYR A 200 -56.33 -2.49 46.47
N ALA A 201 -57.11 -2.54 47.54
CA ALA A 201 -57.67 -1.41 48.25
C ALA A 201 -56.59 -0.48 48.79
N ALA A 202 -56.85 0.82 48.66
CA ALA A 202 -56.07 1.88 49.27
C ALA A 202 -56.14 1.79 50.80
N ILE A 203 -54.98 1.69 51.45
CA ILE A 203 -54.82 1.96 52.87
C ILE A 203 -53.97 3.23 52.96
N SER A 204 -54.61 4.35 53.30
CA SER A 204 -53.96 5.47 53.98
C SER A 204 -54.09 5.21 55.49
N PRO A 205 -53.12 5.62 56.32
CA PRO A 205 -53.30 6.94 56.94
C PRO A 205 -52.02 7.72 57.33
N SER A 206 -52.26 9.02 57.52
CA SER A 206 -51.71 9.93 58.54
C SER A 206 -50.24 10.37 58.52
N ARG A 207 -50.04 11.56 57.95
CA ARG A 207 -49.82 12.85 58.66
C ARG A 207 -49.18 12.79 60.08
N ALA A 208 -47.94 13.26 60.17
CA ALA A 208 -47.32 14.08 61.23
C ALA A 208 -45.82 14.21 60.85
N GLY A 209 -45.14 15.35 60.88
CA GLY A 209 -45.41 16.74 61.21
C GLY A 209 -44.19 17.55 60.75
#